data_AF-A0A5D2STT3-F1
#
_entry.id   AF-A0A5D2STT3-F1
#
_cell.length_a   1.000
_cell.length_b   1.000
_cell.length_c   1.000
_cell.angle_alpha   90.00
_cell.angle_beta   90.00
_cell.angle_gamma   90.00
#
_symmetry.space_group_name_H-M   'P 1'
#
loop_
_entity.id
_entity.type
_entity.pdbx_description
1 polymer ?
#
loop_
_entity_poly.entity_id
_entity_poly.type
_entity_poly.pdbx_seq_one_letter_code
_entity_poly.pdbx_strand_id
1 'polypeptide(L)' 'MKYRHCDGKLVLKVTDNKECLKFKTDQAQDARKMEKLNNIFFTLMARGPDVDMSEITGKEQEAQPVKKGRGRKQ' A
#
# COMPACT_ATOMS: atom_id res chain seq x y z
N MET A 1 -10.23 -2.58 0.75
CA MET A 1 -9.07 -3.43 1.14
C MET A 1 -9.51 -4.56 2.06
N LYS A 2 -8.81 -5.68 2.07
CA LYS A 2 -9.02 -6.78 3.04
C LYS A 2 -7.67 -7.19 3.62
N TYR A 3 -7.53 -7.08 4.94
CA TYR A 3 -6.37 -7.56 5.68
C TYR A 3 -6.75 -8.79 6.50
N ARG A 4 -5.83 -9.76 6.60
CA ARG A 4 -5.97 -10.91 7.49
C ARG A 4 -4.70 -11.06 8.31
N HIS A 5 -4.80 -10.69 9.58
CA HIS A 5 -3.66 -10.71 10.51
C HIS A 5 -3.05 -12.09 10.67
N CYS A 6 -3.85 -13.14 10.88
CA CYS A 6 -3.34 -14.50 11.10
C CYS A 6 -2.46 -15.02 9.94
N ASP A 7 -2.71 -14.53 8.72
CA ASP A 7 -1.98 -14.95 7.53
C ASP A 7 -0.93 -13.91 7.10
N GLY A 8 -0.89 -12.73 7.73
CA GLY A 8 -0.06 -11.59 7.31
C GLY A 8 -0.39 -11.06 5.91
N LYS A 9 -1.55 -11.38 5.35
CA LYS A 9 -1.90 -11.11 3.94
C LYS A 9 -2.78 -9.88 3.80
N LEU A 10 -2.44 -9.05 2.81
CA LEU A 10 -3.20 -7.88 2.39
C LEU A 10 -3.70 -8.06 0.95
N VAL A 11 -4.96 -7.68 0.72
CA VAL A 11 -5.60 -7.74 -0.59
C VAL A 11 -6.25 -6.39 -0.93
N LEU A 12 -5.83 -5.78 -2.03
CA LEU A 12 -6.49 -4.63 -2.66
C LEU A 12 -7.25 -5.11 -3.89
N LYS A 13 -8.49 -4.68 -4.01
CA LYS A 13 -9.33 -4.90 -5.19
C LYS A 13 -9.90 -3.55 -5.60
N VAL A 14 -9.70 -3.17 -6.85
CA VAL A 14 -10.32 -2.01 -7.49
C VAL A 14 -11.16 -2.54 -8.64
N THR A 15 -12.37 -2.00 -8.80
CA THR A 15 -13.31 -2.44 -9.82
C THR A 15 -14.24 -1.32 -10.20
N ASP A 16 -14.61 -1.28 -11.46
CA ASP A 16 -15.68 -0.46 -12.05
C ASP A 16 -16.94 -1.32 -12.33
N ASN A 17 -17.02 -2.51 -11.74
CA ASN A 17 -18.02 -3.56 -11.97
C ASN A 17 -18.01 -4.21 -13.37
N LYS A 18 -17.11 -3.80 -14.27
CA LYS A 18 -16.86 -4.47 -15.55
C LYS A 18 -15.55 -5.25 -15.51
N GLU A 19 -14.52 -4.63 -14.95
CA GLU A 19 -13.19 -5.19 -14.78
C GLU A 19 -12.78 -5.15 -13.30
N CYS A 20 -11.93 -6.10 -12.91
CA CYS A 20 -11.46 -6.26 -11.54
C CYS A 20 -9.94 -6.39 -11.53
N LEU A 21 -9.28 -5.38 -10.97
CA LEU A 21 -7.85 -5.43 -10.68
C LEU A 21 -7.67 -5.85 -9.21
N LYS A 22 -6.93 -6.95 -9.00
CA LYS A 22 -6.68 -7.49 -7.65
C LYS A 22 -5.18 -7.67 -7.41
N PHE A 23 -4.68 -7.05 -6.36
CA PHE A 23 -3.32 -7.19 -5.88
C PHE A 23 -3.32 -7.87 -4.50
N LYS A 24 -2.52 -8.93 -4.35
CA LYS A 24 -2.33 -9.64 -3.09
C LYS A 24 -0.86 -9.61 -2.72
N THR A 25 -0.55 -9.31 -1.47
CA THR A 25 0.84 -9.27 -0.97
C THR A 25 0.87 -9.71 0.50
N ASP A 26 1.99 -10.25 0.91
CA ASP A 26 2.39 -10.52 2.30
C ASP A 26 3.60 -9.67 2.71
N GLN A 27 4.07 -8.78 1.83
CA GLN A 27 5.24 -7.93 2.07
C GLN A 27 4.85 -6.67 2.84
N ALA A 28 5.46 -6.46 4.00
CA ALA A 28 5.16 -5.31 4.86
C ALA A 28 5.43 -3.95 4.18
N GLN A 29 6.41 -3.87 3.28
CA GLN A 29 6.70 -2.65 2.52
C GLN A 29 5.54 -2.25 1.60
N ASP A 30 4.78 -3.21 1.09
CA ASP A 30 3.66 -2.94 0.19
C ASP A 30 2.45 -2.40 0.95
N ALA A 31 2.33 -2.67 2.25
CA ALA A 31 1.28 -2.12 3.09
C ALA A 31 1.33 -0.58 3.11
N ARG A 32 2.53 0.00 3.24
CA ARG A 32 2.72 1.47 3.20
C ARG A 32 2.36 2.05 1.84
N LYS A 33 2.74 1.38 0.74
CA LYS A 33 2.39 1.81 -0.63
C LYS A 33 0.88 1.75 -0.87
N MET A 34 0.21 0.70 -0.39
CA MET A 34 -1.24 0.54 -0.47
C MET A 34 -1.99 1.61 0.31
N GLU A 35 -1.52 1.95 1.51
CA GLU A 35 -2.11 3.02 2.32
C GLU A 35 -2.05 4.37 1.60
N LYS A 36 -0.89 4.72 1.02
CA LYS A 36 -0.71 5.95 0.25
C LYS A 36 -1.64 6.02 -0.95
N LEU A 37 -1.70 4.93 -1.71
CA LEU A 37 -2.60 4.83 -2.86
C LEU A 37 -4.08 4.96 -2.45
N ASN A 38 -4.47 4.38 -1.31
CA ASN A 38 -5.83 4.51 -0.81
C ASN A 38 -6.16 5.96 -0.39
N ASN A 39 -5.21 6.68 0.21
CA ASN A 39 -5.38 8.09 0.59
C ASN A 39 -5.47 9.02 -0.63
N ILE A 40 -4.71 8.73 -1.70
CA ILE A 40 -4.84 9.42 -2.98
C ILE A 40 -6.27 9.27 -3.52
N PHE A 41 -6.79 8.04 -3.56
CA PHE A 41 -8.15 7.79 -4.03
C PHE A 41 -9.19 8.54 -3.20
N PHE A 42 -9.08 8.52 -1.86
CA PHE A 42 -10.00 9.28 -1.01
C PHE A 42 -9.94 10.77 -1.28
N THR A 43 -8.76 11.33 -1.51
CA THR A 43 -8.63 12.76 -1.78
C THR A 43 -9.22 13.14 -3.13
N LEU A 44 -8.93 12.36 -4.18
CA LEU A 44 -9.51 12.56 -5.52
C LEU A 44 -11.03 12.42 -5.51
N MET A 45 -11.57 11.46 -4.75
CA MET A 45 -13.02 11.29 -4.62
C MET A 45 -13.69 12.41 -3.81
N ALA A 46 -13.00 12.98 -2.82
CA ALA A 46 -13.57 14.03 -1.96
C ALA A 46 -13.46 15.44 -2.55
N ARG A 47 -12.38 15.72 -3.27
CA ARG A 47 -12.05 17.08 -3.75
C ARG A 47 -12.09 17.20 -5.28
N GLY A 48 -12.14 16.09 -6.01
CA GLY A 48 -12.18 16.07 -7.47
C GLY A 48 -10.81 15.88 -8.13
N PRO A 49 -10.77 15.86 -9.48
CA PRO A 49 -9.58 15.52 -10.26
C PRO A 49 -8.51 16.63 -10.29
N ASP A 50 -8.86 17.86 -9.92
CA ASP A 50 -7.97 19.02 -10.01
C ASP A 50 -7.02 19.17 -8.81
N VAL A 51 -7.02 18.20 -7.89
CA VAL A 51 -6.17 18.22 -6.70
C VAL A 51 -4.71 18.03 -7.07
N ASP A 52 -3.85 18.89 -6.55
CA ASP A 52 -2.41 18.70 -6.65
C ASP A 52 -1.96 17.50 -5.81
N MET A 53 -1.55 16.44 -6.51
CA MET A 53 -1.08 15.19 -5.94
C MET A 53 0.27 15.33 -5.19
N SER A 54 1.01 16.41 -5.42
CA SER A 54 2.28 16.69 -4.76
C SER A 54 2.11 16.95 -3.25
N GLU A 55 0.95 17.44 -2.83
CA GLU A 55 0.61 17.67 -1.42
C GLU A 55 0.35 16.37 -0.65
N ILE A 56 -0.21 15.36 -1.31
CA ILE A 56 -0.62 14.07 -0.71
C ILE A 56 0.57 13.10 -0.62
N THR A 57 1.49 13.18 -1.57
CA THR A 57 2.61 12.23 -1.73
C THR A 57 3.86 12.63 -0.96
N GLY A 58 3.80 13.68 -0.12
CA GLY A 58 4.90 14.27 0.65
C GLY A 58 6.10 13.35 0.92
N LYS A 59 7.27 13.73 0.35
CA LYS A 59 8.63 13.18 0.48
C LYS A 59 8.73 11.85 1.25
N GLU A 60 8.71 10.72 0.55
CA GLU A 60 9.05 9.43 1.15
C GLU A 60 10.56 9.30 1.38
N GLN A 61 10.93 9.08 2.66
CA GLN A 61 12.15 8.38 3.01
C GLN A 61 11.99 6.91 2.59
N GLU A 62 12.91 6.43 1.75
CA GLU A 62 13.05 5.01 1.44
C GLU A 62 13.19 4.20 2.73
N ALA A 63 12.26 3.26 2.94
CA ALA A 63 12.39 2.27 3.98
C ALA A 63 13.64 1.41 3.69
N GLN A 64 14.62 1.47 4.59
CA GLN A 64 15.87 0.71 4.50
C GLN A 64 15.62 -0.80 4.34
N PRO A 65 16.47 -1.50 3.57
CA PRO A 65 16.34 -2.94 3.39
C PRO A 65 16.58 -3.67 4.72
N VAL A 66 15.59 -4.48 5.14
CA VAL A 66 15.74 -5.44 6.25
C VAL A 66 16.91 -6.36 5.93
N LYS A 67 18.05 -6.15 6.59
CA LYS A 67 19.20 -7.05 6.51
C LYS A 67 18.82 -8.40 7.14
N LYS A 68 18.54 -9.41 6.31
CA LYS A 68 18.58 -10.82 6.71
C LYS A 68 20.03 -11.18 7.10
N GLY A 69 20.34 -11.14 8.39
CA GLY A 69 21.62 -11.51 8.97
C GLY A 69 21.57 -12.90 9.61
N ARG A 70 22.43 -13.78 9.12
CA ARG A 70 22.60 -15.21 9.43
C ARG A 70 22.78 -15.52 10.93
N GLY A 71 22.31 -16.70 11.33
CA GLY A 71 22.26 -17.16 12.72
C GLY A 71 23.59 -17.24 13.47
N ARG A 72 23.49 -17.43 14.77
CA ARG A 72 24.62 -17.75 15.64
C ARG A 72 24.16 -18.64 16.79
N LYS A 73 24.75 -19.84 16.84
CA LYS A 73 24.74 -20.77 17.99
C LYS A 73 25.15 -20.05 19.27
N GLN A 74 24.44 -20.29 20.36
CA GLN A 74 25.00 -20.82 21.60
C GLN A 74 23.91 -21.52 22.40
#